data_AF-A0A9Q0TQI4-F1
#
_entry.id   AF-A0A9Q0TQI4-F1
#
_cell.length_a   1.000
_cell.length_b   1.000
_cell.length_c   1.000
_cell.angle_alpha   90.00
_cell.angle_beta   90.00
_cell.angle_gamma   90.00
#
_symmetry.space_group_name_H-M   'P 1'
#
loop_
_entity.id
_entity.type
_entity.pdbx_description
1 polymer ?
#
loop_
_entity_poly.entity_id
_entity_poly.type
_entity_poly.pdbx_seq_one_letter_code
_entity_poly.pdbx_strand_id
1 'polypeptide(L)'
;MFDSHNLIIAATKVSHWDDSVDSLTVRWDGETITIPTDGEAEWRSAGEERQVVVERTDDANAVRVTVAGLVDMDVRVRPIGKHENKVHNYQLPDNDAFAHLETQFRFKNLTDLVEGVLGKTYRPGYVSPVKIGVPMPVMGGEDKYQTPSLLSPLCRLCRFHGGSAGNGMATI
;
A
#
# COMPACT_ATOMS: atom_id res chain seq x y z
N MET A 1 -8.32 -7.10 6.00
CA MET A 1 -7.72 -7.39 4.68
C MET A 1 -6.81 -8.61 4.78
N PHE A 2 -5.95 -8.67 5.79
CA PHE A 2 -5.06 -9.80 6.06
C PHE A 2 -5.51 -10.64 7.27
N ASP A 3 -6.81 -10.70 7.55
CA ASP A 3 -7.37 -11.38 8.73
C ASP A 3 -6.70 -10.95 10.04
N SER A 4 -5.92 -11.82 10.70
CA SER A 4 -5.18 -11.52 11.94
C SER A 4 -3.75 -11.03 11.71
N HIS A 5 -3.30 -11.05 10.45
CA HIS A 5 -1.92 -10.81 10.06
C HIS A 5 -1.67 -9.36 9.61
N ASN A 6 -0.39 -9.00 9.52
CA ASN A 6 0.05 -7.70 9.01
C ASN A 6 1.14 -7.87 7.96
N LEU A 7 0.93 -7.26 6.79
CA LEU A 7 1.95 -7.11 5.75
C LEU A 7 2.40 -5.64 5.72
N ILE A 8 3.70 -5.42 5.88
CA ILE A 8 4.32 -4.09 5.75
C ILE A 8 5.27 -4.12 4.55
N ILE A 9 5.08 -3.19 3.64
CA ILE A 9 6.01 -2.92 2.55
C ILE A 9 6.51 -1.49 2.70
N ALA A 10 7.82 -1.31 2.69
CA ALA A 10 8.45 -0.01 2.92
C ALA A 10 9.58 0.22 1.93
N ALA A 11 9.80 1.50 1.59
CA ALA A 11 11.03 1.94 0.95
C ALA A 11 12.10 2.18 2.02
N THR A 12 13.32 1.72 1.78
CA THR A 12 14.47 1.99 2.66
C THR A 12 15.11 3.33 2.30
N LYS A 13 15.69 4.00 3.30
CA LYS A 13 16.48 5.21 3.05
C LYS A 13 17.79 4.82 2.35
N VAL A 14 18.11 5.50 1.25
CA VAL A 14 19.37 5.33 0.52
C VAL A 14 20.08 6.67 0.36
N SER A 15 21.41 6.69 0.43
CA SER A 15 22.21 7.89 0.17
C SER A 15 22.33 8.21 -1.32
N HIS A 16 22.46 7.16 -2.13
CA HIS A 16 22.50 7.24 -3.58
C HIS A 16 21.56 6.17 -4.14
N TRP A 17 20.74 6.57 -5.11
CA TRP A 17 19.85 5.62 -5.79
C TRP A 17 20.66 4.75 -6.75
N ASP A 18 20.41 3.44 -6.69
CA ASP A 18 20.92 2.45 -7.63
C ASP A 18 19.75 1.55 -8.04
N ASP A 19 19.36 1.60 -9.31
CA ASP A 19 18.24 0.81 -9.84
C ASP A 19 18.48 -0.70 -9.73
N SER A 20 19.73 -1.16 -9.58
CA SER A 20 20.09 -2.57 -9.45
C SER A 20 20.09 -3.09 -8.00
N VAL A 21 19.87 -2.22 -7.00
CA VAL A 21 19.89 -2.58 -5.59
C VAL A 21 18.50 -2.41 -4.98
N ASP A 22 18.03 -3.45 -4.30
CA ASP A 22 16.74 -3.41 -3.60
C ASP A 22 16.76 -2.35 -2.49
N SER A 23 15.88 -1.36 -2.65
CA SER A 23 15.51 -0.35 -1.66
C SER A 23 14.11 -0.64 -1.08
N LEU A 24 13.68 -1.89 -1.15
CA LEU A 24 12.39 -2.39 -0.68
C LEU A 24 12.59 -3.29 0.54
N THR A 25 11.76 -3.14 1.57
CA THR A 25 11.66 -4.11 2.67
C THR A 25 10.23 -4.60 2.79
N VAL A 26 10.08 -5.91 2.95
CA VAL A 26 8.79 -6.56 3.19
C VAL A 26 8.83 -7.27 4.53
N ARG A 27 7.79 -7.10 5.35
CA ARG A 27 7.63 -7.76 6.64
C ARG A 27 6.26 -8.39 6.77
N TRP A 28 6.21 -9.61 7.28
CA TRP A 28 5.01 -10.35 7.63
C TRP A 28 5.00 -10.59 9.13
N ASP A 29 3.96 -10.11 9.83
CA ASP A 29 3.81 -10.19 11.30
C ASP A 29 5.04 -9.73 12.09
N GLY A 30 5.72 -8.72 11.57
CA GLY A 30 6.91 -8.16 12.17
C GLY A 30 8.22 -8.86 11.77
N GLU A 31 8.16 -10.03 11.12
CA GLU A 31 9.33 -10.72 10.59
C GLU A 31 9.67 -10.23 9.19
N THR A 32 10.95 -9.98 8.91
CA THR A 32 11.40 -9.61 7.55
C THR A 32 11.36 -10.84 6.65
N ILE A 33 10.72 -10.71 5.49
CA ILE A 33 10.72 -11.74 4.46
C ILE A 33 11.71 -11.39 3.36
N THR A 34 12.48 -12.38 2.92
CA THR A 34 13.39 -12.23 1.78
C THR A 34 12.71 -12.75 0.53
N ILE A 35 12.59 -11.90 -0.48
CA ILE A 35 12.17 -12.29 -1.82
C ILE A 35 13.45 -12.29 -2.66
N PRO A 36 13.92 -13.45 -3.15
CA PRO A 36 15.10 -13.49 -3.99
C PRO A 36 14.99 -12.57 -5.23
N THR A 37 16.14 -12.19 -5.79
CA THR A 37 16.23 -11.37 -7.00
C THR A 37 16.55 -12.20 -8.25
N ASP A 38 16.75 -13.51 -8.10
CA ASP A 38 16.98 -14.45 -9.19
C ASP A 38 15.67 -15.06 -9.70
N GLY A 39 15.26 -14.68 -10.91
CA GLY A 39 14.10 -15.26 -11.60
C GLY A 39 12.73 -14.83 -11.04
N GLU A 40 11.72 -15.67 -11.23
CA GLU A 40 10.34 -15.44 -10.77
C GLU A 40 10.17 -15.85 -9.30
N ALA A 41 10.95 -15.21 -8.42
CA ALA A 41 10.95 -15.53 -7.00
C ALA A 41 9.66 -15.04 -6.31
N GLU A 42 9.11 -15.87 -5.44
CA GLU A 42 7.92 -15.54 -4.66
C GLU A 42 8.05 -16.00 -3.21
N TRP A 43 7.38 -15.27 -2.32
CA TRP A 43 7.11 -15.69 -0.96
C TRP A 43 5.61 -15.88 -0.78
N ARG A 44 5.21 -16.90 -0.01
CA ARG A 44 3.81 -17.20 0.31
C ARG A 44 3.62 -17.30 1.81
N SER A 45 2.52 -16.73 2.32
CA SER A 45 2.12 -16.93 3.71
C SER A 45 1.76 -18.40 3.96
N ALA A 46 2.15 -18.91 5.13
CA ALA A 46 1.81 -20.26 5.57
C ALA A 46 0.45 -20.29 6.29
N GLY A 47 -0.22 -21.45 6.30
CA GLY A 47 -1.46 -21.69 7.06
C GLY A 47 -2.72 -21.88 6.21
N GLU A 48 -3.84 -22.12 6.90
CA GLU A 48 -5.18 -22.30 6.28
C GLU A 48 -5.95 -20.98 6.10
N GLU A 49 -5.40 -19.86 6.60
CA GLU A 49 -5.97 -18.53 6.41
C GLU A 49 -5.85 -18.04 4.95
N ARG A 50 -6.35 -16.83 4.67
CA ARG A 50 -6.27 -16.23 3.34
C ARG A 50 -4.82 -16.13 2.88
N GLN A 51 -4.50 -16.83 1.79
CA GLN A 51 -3.15 -16.82 1.22
C GLN A 51 -2.75 -15.41 0.75
N VAL A 52 -1.55 -15.00 1.15
CA VAL A 52 -0.85 -13.81 0.67
C VAL A 52 0.39 -14.28 -0.09
N VAL A 53 0.57 -13.76 -1.29
CA VAL A 53 1.73 -14.01 -2.14
C VAL A 53 2.42 -12.69 -2.39
N VAL A 54 3.74 -12.65 -2.27
CA VAL A 54 4.56 -11.52 -2.70
C VAL A 54 5.54 -12.03 -3.73
N GLU A 55 5.36 -11.61 -4.98
CA GLU A 55 6.16 -12.06 -6.13
C GLU A 55 7.04 -10.91 -6.66
N ARG A 56 8.23 -11.26 -7.11
CA ARG A 56 9.13 -10.34 -7.81
C ARG A 56 8.56 -10.02 -9.20
N THR A 57 8.62 -8.75 -9.61
CA THR A 57 8.11 -8.32 -10.93
C THR A 57 9.13 -7.60 -11.80
N ASP A 58 10.32 -7.35 -11.27
CA ASP A 58 11.46 -6.72 -11.94
C ASP A 58 12.74 -7.13 -11.18
N ASP A 59 13.92 -6.86 -11.74
CA ASP A 59 15.20 -7.32 -11.15
C ASP A 59 15.43 -6.77 -9.73
N ALA A 60 14.97 -5.55 -9.46
CA ALA A 60 14.99 -4.91 -8.16
C ALA A 60 13.80 -3.96 -7.98
N ASN A 61 13.50 -3.61 -6.73
CA ASN A 61 12.59 -2.54 -6.33
C ASN A 61 11.11 -2.73 -6.69
N ALA A 62 10.70 -3.83 -7.33
CA ALA A 62 9.32 -4.06 -7.74
C ALA A 62 8.78 -5.43 -7.35
N VAL A 63 7.62 -5.44 -6.68
CA VAL A 63 6.90 -6.65 -6.28
C VAL A 63 5.41 -6.51 -6.58
N ARG A 64 4.75 -7.65 -6.81
CA ARG A 64 3.29 -7.75 -6.77
C ARG A 64 2.87 -8.50 -5.53
N VAL A 65 1.89 -7.96 -4.81
CA VAL A 65 1.23 -8.62 -3.70
C VAL A 65 -0.13 -9.11 -4.17
N THR A 66 -0.40 -10.40 -3.97
CA THR A 66 -1.71 -10.99 -4.20
C THR A 66 -2.29 -11.43 -2.87
N VAL A 67 -3.44 -10.88 -2.50
CA VAL A 67 -4.23 -11.30 -1.33
C VAL A 67 -5.45 -12.05 -1.83
N ALA A 68 -5.51 -13.36 -1.59
CA ALA A 68 -6.46 -14.25 -2.23
C ALA A 68 -7.92 -13.76 -2.09
N GLY A 69 -8.56 -13.48 -3.23
CA GLY A 69 -9.95 -13.04 -3.31
C GLY A 69 -10.22 -11.59 -2.90
N LEU A 70 -9.21 -10.78 -2.57
CA LEU A 70 -9.39 -9.41 -2.09
C LEU A 70 -8.72 -8.33 -2.93
N VAL A 71 -7.40 -8.41 -3.15
CA VAL A 71 -6.67 -7.33 -3.81
C VAL A 71 -5.38 -7.84 -4.44
N ASP A 72 -5.07 -7.31 -5.62
CA ASP A 72 -3.72 -7.35 -6.19
C ASP A 72 -3.11 -5.95 -6.06
N MET A 73 -1.84 -5.88 -5.67
CA MET A 73 -1.12 -4.63 -5.48
C MET A 73 0.22 -4.70 -6.20
N ASP A 74 0.42 -3.89 -7.23
CA ASP A 74 1.76 -3.69 -7.80
C ASP A 74 2.44 -2.58 -7.01
N VAL A 75 3.62 -2.85 -6.48
CA VAL A 75 4.38 -1.93 -5.63
C VAL A 75 5.78 -1.79 -6.18
N ARG A 76 6.19 -0.55 -6.45
CA ARG A 76 7.52 -0.21 -6.95
C ARG A 76 8.13 0.91 -6.11
N VAL A 77 9.38 0.74 -5.69
CA VAL A 77 10.15 1.81 -5.06
C VAL A 77 10.73 2.70 -6.16
N ARG A 78 10.54 4.01 -6.05
CA ARG A 78 11.07 5.00 -7.00
C ARG A 78 11.83 6.10 -6.25
N PRO A 79 12.94 6.61 -6.78
CA PRO A 79 13.61 7.75 -6.22
C PRO A 79 12.84 9.02 -6.55
N ILE A 80 12.93 10.02 -5.69
CA ILE A 80 12.60 11.39 -6.02
C ILE A 80 13.81 11.99 -6.76
N GLY A 81 13.67 12.16 -8.07
CA GLY A 81 14.71 12.75 -8.91
C GLY A 81 14.84 14.26 -8.72
N LYS A 82 15.88 14.85 -9.34
CA LYS A 82 16.13 16.30 -9.31
C LYS A 82 14.96 17.11 -9.88
N HIS A 83 14.29 16.57 -10.89
CA HIS A 83 13.14 17.23 -11.51
C HIS A 83 11.96 17.30 -10.54
N GLU A 84 11.58 16.17 -9.95
CA GLU A 84 10.50 16.05 -8.97
C GLU A 84 10.80 16.89 -7.73
N ASN A 85 12.04 16.84 -7.23
CA ASN A 85 12.51 17.70 -6.13
C ASN A 85 12.27 19.19 -6.41
N LYS A 86 12.58 19.64 -7.64
CA LYS A 86 12.38 21.04 -8.03
C LYS A 86 10.91 21.39 -8.20
N VAL A 87 10.12 20.52 -8.83
CA VAL A 87 8.69 20.76 -9.10
C VAL A 87 7.87 20.79 -7.81
N HIS A 88 8.18 19.91 -6.86
CA HIS A 88 7.44 19.77 -5.60
C HIS A 88 8.11 20.47 -4.41
N ASN A 89 9.28 21.09 -4.61
CA ASN A 89 10.07 21.77 -3.58
C ASN A 89 10.31 20.89 -2.33
N TYR A 90 10.70 19.62 -2.54
CA TYR A 90 11.03 18.70 -1.45
C TYR A 90 12.27 19.11 -0.66
N GLN A 91 13.11 20.00 -1.22
CA GLN A 91 14.33 20.52 -0.60
C GLN A 91 15.34 19.41 -0.24
N LEU A 92 15.45 18.40 -1.10
CA LEU A 92 16.42 17.32 -0.91
C LEU A 92 17.86 17.86 -0.94
N PRO A 93 18.71 17.46 0.02
CA PRO A 93 20.15 17.66 -0.05
C PRO A 93 20.77 16.97 -1.27
N ASP A 94 21.91 17.49 -1.77
CA ASP A 94 22.58 16.95 -2.97
C ASP A 94 23.02 15.48 -2.86
N ASN A 95 23.17 14.96 -1.63
CA ASN A 95 23.59 13.59 -1.32
C ASN A 95 22.51 12.77 -0.57
N ASP A 96 21.23 13.11 -0.73
CA ASP A 96 20.12 12.34 -0.18
C ASP A 96 19.10 12.05 -1.30
N ALA A 97 18.57 10.83 -1.32
CA ALA A 97 17.55 10.42 -2.26
C ALA A 97 16.39 9.83 -1.45
N PHE A 98 15.29 10.59 -1.33
CA PHE A 98 14.06 10.01 -0.83
C PHE A 98 13.52 9.02 -1.85
N ALA A 99 13.10 7.86 -1.35
CA ALA A 99 12.39 6.87 -2.13
C ALA A 99 10.94 6.83 -1.69
N HIS A 100 10.02 6.65 -2.63
CA HIS A 100 8.60 6.50 -2.35
C HIS A 100 8.06 5.24 -3.00
N LEU A 101 6.91 4.79 -2.49
CA LEU A 101 6.19 3.66 -3.07
C LEU A 101 5.24 4.20 -4.15
N GLU A 102 5.50 3.82 -5.38
CA GLU A 102 4.51 3.83 -6.44
C GLU A 102 3.65 2.57 -6.28
N THR A 103 2.33 2.76 -6.17
CA THR A 103 1.41 1.65 -5.88
C THR A 103 0.22 1.68 -6.84
N GLN A 104 -0.16 0.50 -7.32
CA GLN A 104 -1.38 0.29 -8.08
C GLN A 104 -2.20 -0.79 -7.42
N PHE A 105 -3.52 -0.60 -7.34
CA PHE A 105 -4.41 -1.50 -6.63
C PHE A 105 -5.50 -1.99 -7.56
N ARG A 106 -5.72 -3.31 -7.55
CA ARG A 106 -6.87 -3.95 -8.17
C ARG A 106 -7.66 -4.70 -7.10
N PHE A 107 -8.75 -4.10 -6.64
CA PHE A 107 -9.63 -4.73 -5.67
C PHE A 107 -10.55 -5.76 -6.36
N LYS A 108 -10.84 -6.84 -5.64
CA LYS A 108 -11.70 -7.96 -6.05
C LYS A 108 -12.88 -8.06 -5.09
N ASN A 109 -14.01 -8.57 -5.57
CA ASN A 109 -15.18 -8.90 -4.75
C ASN A 109 -15.69 -7.75 -3.85
N LEU A 110 -15.58 -6.50 -4.32
CA LEU A 110 -16.15 -5.35 -3.63
C LEU A 110 -17.67 -5.38 -3.71
N THR A 111 -18.33 -4.93 -2.64
CA THR A 111 -19.79 -4.74 -2.63
C THR A 111 -20.14 -3.31 -3.08
N ASP A 112 -21.40 -3.08 -3.44
CA ASP A 112 -21.92 -1.73 -3.76
C ASP A 112 -21.87 -0.75 -2.58
N LEU A 113 -21.55 -1.27 -1.39
CA LEU A 113 -21.37 -0.56 -0.14
C LEU A 113 -19.90 -0.26 0.18
N VAL A 114 -18.98 -0.54 -0.75
CA VAL A 114 -17.54 -0.27 -0.59
C VAL A 114 -17.30 1.20 -0.21
N GLU A 115 -16.39 1.39 0.75
CA GLU A 115 -15.93 2.69 1.23
C GLU A 115 -14.40 2.64 1.41
N GLY A 116 -13.81 3.79 1.74
CA GLY A 116 -12.36 3.99 1.79
C GLY A 116 -11.91 4.88 0.64
N VAL A 117 -10.77 5.55 0.81
CA VAL A 117 -10.27 6.54 -0.16
C VAL A 117 -10.20 5.97 -1.58
N LEU A 118 -9.62 4.78 -1.73
CA LEU A 118 -9.52 4.09 -3.02
C LEU A 118 -10.77 3.26 -3.34
N GLY A 119 -11.29 2.52 -2.37
CA GLY A 119 -12.42 1.60 -2.57
C GLY A 119 -13.68 2.28 -3.10
N LYS A 120 -14.01 3.47 -2.60
CA LYS A 120 -15.22 4.20 -3.03
C LYS A 120 -15.23 4.56 -4.52
N THR A 121 -14.07 4.60 -5.17
CA THR A 121 -13.97 4.86 -6.62
C THR A 121 -14.57 3.73 -7.46
N TYR A 122 -14.70 2.53 -6.90
CA TYR A 122 -15.32 1.37 -7.55
C TYR A 122 -16.84 1.29 -7.33
N ARG A 123 -17.41 2.19 -6.49
CA ARG A 123 -18.84 2.16 -6.19
C ARG A 123 -19.68 2.56 -7.41
N PRO A 124 -20.78 1.84 -7.72
CA PRO A 124 -21.68 2.25 -8.79
C PRO A 124 -22.20 3.68 -8.61
N GLY A 125 -22.11 4.49 -9.67
CA GLY A 125 -22.54 5.89 -9.65
C GLY A 125 -21.64 6.85 -8.86
N TYR A 126 -20.42 6.43 -8.48
CA TYR A 126 -19.47 7.31 -7.82
C TYR A 126 -19.08 8.48 -8.75
N VAL A 127 -19.21 9.70 -8.23
CA VAL A 127 -18.72 10.93 -8.85
C VAL A 127 -17.62 11.48 -7.96
N SER A 128 -16.42 11.64 -8.52
CA SER A 128 -15.29 12.16 -7.76
C SER A 128 -15.53 13.62 -7.36
N PRO A 129 -15.52 13.97 -6.06
CA PRO A 129 -15.60 15.36 -5.61
C PRO A 129 -14.25 16.09 -5.75
N VAL A 130 -13.21 15.37 -6.17
CA VAL A 130 -11.85 15.88 -6.28
C VAL A 130 -11.80 16.93 -7.39
N LYS A 131 -11.23 18.09 -7.07
CA LYS A 131 -11.13 19.20 -8.01
C LYS A 131 -10.19 18.82 -9.16
N ILE A 132 -10.74 18.71 -10.36
CA ILE A 132 -9.97 18.46 -11.58
C ILE A 132 -9.29 19.79 -11.99
N GLY A 133 -8.06 19.72 -12.50
CA GLY A 133 -7.34 20.88 -13.03
C GLY A 133 -6.60 21.73 -11.99
N VAL A 134 -6.41 21.23 -10.76
CA VAL A 134 -5.49 21.84 -9.78
C VAL A 134 -4.28 20.95 -9.52
N PRO A 135 -3.10 21.52 -9.21
CA PRO A 135 -1.94 20.75 -8.78
C PRO A 135 -2.27 19.94 -7.51
N MET A 136 -1.92 18.65 -7.52
CA MET A 136 -2.04 17.72 -6.37
C MET A 136 -3.41 17.74 -5.68
N PRO A 137 -4.48 17.31 -6.38
CA PRO A 137 -5.81 17.37 -5.81
C PRO A 137 -5.97 16.27 -4.74
N VAL A 138 -6.45 16.65 -3.56
CA VAL A 138 -6.53 15.74 -2.41
C VAL A 138 -7.89 15.05 -2.35
N MET A 139 -7.89 13.73 -2.17
CA MET A 139 -9.07 12.92 -1.87
C MET A 139 -8.96 12.37 -0.46
N GLY A 140 -10.06 12.42 0.29
CA GLY A 140 -10.10 11.87 1.64
C GLY A 140 -10.84 12.81 2.58
N GLY A 141 -10.29 12.97 3.77
CA GLY A 141 -10.84 13.76 4.87
C GLY A 141 -10.35 13.16 6.16
N GLU A 142 -9.60 13.94 6.93
CA GLU A 142 -9.08 13.49 8.23
C GLU A 142 -10.22 13.07 9.15
N ASP A 143 -11.31 13.86 9.19
CA ASP A 143 -12.54 13.59 9.92
C ASP A 143 -13.20 12.23 9.60
N LYS A 144 -12.88 11.66 8.43
CA LYS A 144 -13.46 10.41 7.91
C LYS A 144 -12.50 9.23 8.01
N TYR A 145 -11.23 9.46 7.72
CA TYR A 145 -10.24 8.41 7.47
C TYR A 145 -9.02 8.44 8.40
N GLN A 146 -9.01 9.30 9.43
CA GLN A 146 -7.99 9.26 10.47
C GLN A 146 -8.03 7.91 11.20
N THR A 147 -6.86 7.28 11.32
CA THR A 147 -6.65 6.04 12.07
C THR A 147 -5.76 6.32 13.29
N PRO A 148 -5.87 5.56 14.39
CA PRO A 148 -5.04 5.76 15.58
C PRO A 148 -3.60 5.26 15.40
N SER A 149 -3.33 4.40 14.42
CA SER A 149 -2.00 3.90 14.10
C SER A 149 -1.92 3.38 12.65
N LEU A 150 -0.70 3.17 12.14
CA LEU A 150 -0.43 2.72 10.77
C LEU A 150 -1.09 1.38 10.43
N LEU A 151 -1.19 0.47 11.41
CA LEU A 151 -1.78 -0.87 11.23
C LEU A 151 -3.25 -0.93 11.66
N SER A 152 -3.81 0.16 12.19
CA SER A 152 -5.19 0.16 12.66
C SER A 152 -6.16 0.17 11.48
N PRO A 153 -7.10 -0.78 11.39
CA PRO A 153 -8.17 -0.74 10.40
C PRO A 153 -9.32 0.20 10.82
N LEU A 154 -9.20 0.86 11.98
CA LEU A 154 -10.27 1.68 12.55
C LEU A 154 -10.20 3.09 11.98
N CYS A 155 -11.28 3.52 11.33
CA CYS A 155 -11.56 4.92 11.04
C CYS A 155 -13.08 5.12 10.94
N ARG A 156 -13.53 6.38 11.01
CA ARG A 156 -14.97 6.72 11.06
C ARG A 156 -15.79 6.13 9.90
N LEU A 157 -15.24 6.12 8.69
CA LEU A 157 -15.91 5.55 7.51
C LEU A 157 -15.28 4.25 7.00
N CYS A 158 -14.26 3.71 7.66
CA CYS A 158 -13.59 2.49 7.21
C CYS A 158 -14.52 1.30 7.35
N ARG A 159 -14.62 0.49 6.29
CA ARG A 159 -15.48 -0.69 6.25
C ARG A 159 -14.65 -1.90 5.86
N PHE A 160 -14.44 -2.79 6.82
CA PHE A 160 -13.75 -4.04 6.61
C PHE A 160 -14.64 -5.18 7.09
N HIS A 161 -14.68 -6.27 6.33
CA HIS A 161 -15.25 -7.51 6.82
C HIS A 161 -14.24 -8.11 7.80
N GLY A 162 -14.55 -8.08 9.10
CA GLY A 162 -13.75 -8.76 10.11
C GLY A 162 -14.12 -10.24 10.13
N GLY A 163 -13.13 -11.13 10.08
CA GLY A 163 -13.31 -12.44 10.69
C GLY A 163 -13.61 -12.22 12.17
N SER A 164 -14.61 -12.92 12.71
CA SER A 164 -15.07 -12.80 14.09
C SER A 164 -13.91 -12.77 15.09
N ALA A 165 -13.52 -11.58 15.55
CA ALA A 165 -12.77 -11.37 16.78
C ALA A 165 -13.74 -10.73 17.77
N GLY A 166 -14.02 -11.45 18.86
CA GLY A 166 -15.07 -11.13 19.83
C GLY A 166 -14.99 -9.71 20.39
N ASN A 167 -16.17 -9.14 20.63
CA ASN A 167 -16.43 -8.01 21.53
C ASN A 167 -15.59 -6.74 21.35
N GLY A 168 -15.45 -6.26 20.12
CA GLY A 168 -15.16 -4.84 19.85
C GLY A 168 -16.40 -4.12 19.36
N MET A 169 -17.34 -3.79 20.23
CA MET A 169 -18.43 -2.85 19.91
C MET A 169 -17.80 -1.50 19.53
N ALA A 170 -17.87 -1.13 18.25
CA ALA A 170 -17.74 0.25 17.83
C ALA A 170 -19.15 0.86 17.79
N THR A 171 -19.54 1.49 18.89
CA THR A 171 -20.74 2.33 18.96
C THR A 171 -20.43 3.70 18.31
N ILE A 172 -21.33 4.08 17.40
CA ILE A 172 -21.61 5.40 16.77
C ILE A 172 -20.57 6.52 16.94
#